data_AF-A0A9D9BQA4-F1
#
_entry.id   AF-A0A9D9BQA4-F1
#
_cell.length_a   1.000
_cell.length_b   1.000
_cell.length_c   1.000
_cell.angle_alpha   90.00
_cell.angle_beta   90.00
_cell.angle_gamma   90.00
#
_symmetry.space_group_name_H-M   'P 1'
#
loop_
_entity.id
_entity.type
_entity.pdbx_description
1 polymer ?
#
loop_
_entity_poly.entity_id
_entity_poly.type
_entity_poly.pdbx_seq_one_letter_code
_entity_poly.pdbx_strand_id
1 'polypeptide(L)' 'MRKKKIIEILKAALENNIDAIKTENLYTFDGKRGYSLGQGQ' A
#
# COMPACT_ATOMS: atom_id res chain seq x y z
N MET A 1 -7.78 4.99 4.90
CA MET A 1 -6.48 5.53 5.37
C MET A 1 -6.40 7.03 5.09
N ARG A 2 -5.83 7.83 5.98
CA ARG A 2 -5.48 9.23 5.65
C ARG A 2 -4.32 9.22 4.65
N LYS A 3 -4.39 10.01 3.58
CA LYS A 3 -3.35 10.05 2.52
C LYS A 3 -1.93 10.29 3.07
N LYS A 4 -1.81 11.04 4.17
CA LYS A 4 -0.55 11.26 4.91
C LYS A 4 0.15 9.96 5.35
N LYS A 5 -0.61 8.90 5.61
CA LYS A 5 -0.06 7.61 6.07
C LYS A 5 0.84 6.94 5.03
N ILE A 6 0.55 7.14 3.74
CA ILE A 6 1.37 6.62 2.64
C ILE A 6 2.79 7.22 2.72
N ILE A 7 2.86 8.53 2.93
CA ILE A 7 4.14 9.26 3.05
C ILE A 7 4.93 8.76 4.27
N GLU A 8 4.26 8.55 5.41
CA GLU A 8 4.91 8.02 6.63
C GLU A 8 5.50 6.62 6.40
N ILE A 9 4.79 5.74 5.69
CA ILE A 9 5.26 4.39 5.40
C ILE A 9 6.46 4.41 4.44
N LEU A 10 6.39 5.20 3.36
CA LEU A 10 7.50 5.31 2.41
C LEU A 10 8.75 5.94 3.05
N LYS A 11 8.56 6.92 3.94
CA LYS A 11 9.65 7.48 4.74
C LYS A 11 10.30 6.42 5.63
N ALA A 12 9.49 5.62 6.33
CA ALA A 12 10.01 4.55 7.18
C ALA A 12 10.73 3.45 6.36
N ALA A 13 10.25 3.12 5.16
CA ALA A 13 10.93 2.19 4.26
C ALA A 13 12.34 2.69 3.90
N LEU A 14 12.46 3.97 3.51
CA LEU A 14 13.74 4.60 3.20
C LEU A 14 14.69 4.59 4.41
N GLU A 15 14.20 4.94 5.61
CA GLU A 15 14.99 4.94 6.86
C GLU A 15 15.51 3.53 7.23
N ASN A 16 14.84 2.48 6.74
CA ASN A 16 15.22 1.08 6.97
C ASN A 16 15.98 0.46 5.78
N ASN A 17 16.40 1.25 4.79
CA ASN A 17 17.06 0.77 3.56
C ASN A 17 16.20 -0.25 2.78
N ILE A 18 14.87 -0.05 2.79
CA ILE A 18 13.93 -0.82 1.99
C ILE A 18 13.54 0.01 0.77
N ASP A 19 13.93 -0.46 -0.42
CA ASP A 19 13.61 0.22 -1.67
C ASP A 19 12.18 -0.07 -2.11
N ALA A 20 11.35 0.97 -2.16
CA ALA A 20 10.00 0.92 -2.70
C ALA A 20 9.97 1.47 -4.13
N ILE A 21 9.86 0.60 -5.12
CA ILE A 21 9.85 1.00 -6.55
C ILE A 21 8.47 1.42 -7.05
N LYS A 22 7.40 1.03 -6.36
CA LYS A 22 6.01 1.26 -6.78
C LYS A 22 5.05 1.28 -5.59
N THR A 23 3.96 2.03 -5.74
CA THR A 23 2.78 1.95 -4.87
C THR A 23 1.52 1.72 -5.71
N GLU A 24 0.51 1.08 -5.13
CA GLU A 24 -0.83 0.94 -5.71
C GLU A 24 -1.87 1.28 -4.64
N ASN A 25 -2.94 1.97 -5.05
CA ASN A 25 -4.06 2.24 -4.16
C ASN A 25 -5.03 1.06 -4.20
N LEU A 26 -5.31 0.48 -3.04
CA LEU A 26 -6.30 -0.58 -2.90
C LEU A 26 -7.69 0.05 -2.74
N TYR A 27 -8.55 -0.15 -3.74
CA TYR A 27 -9.89 0.39 -3.77
C TYR A 27 -10.95 -0.69 -3.54
N THR A 28 -12.14 -0.24 -3.16
CA THR A 28 -13.36 -1.05 -3.18
C THR A 28 -14.34 -0.47 -4.18
N PHE A 29 -14.97 -1.33 -4.97
CA PHE A 29 -16.05 -0.99 -5.88
C PHE A 29 -17.33 -1.62 -5.33
N ASP A 30 -18.33 -0.80 -5.01
CA ASP A 30 -19.60 -1.25 -4.43
C ASP A 30 -19.43 -2.15 -3.19
N GLY A 31 -18.50 -1.76 -2.31
CA GLY A 31 -18.16 -2.52 -1.11
C GLY A 31 -17.35 -3.80 -1.34
N LYS A 32 -17.08 -4.19 -2.59
CA LYS A 32 -16.23 -5.33 -2.94
C LYS A 32 -14.80 -4.90 -3.19
N ARG A 33 -13.83 -5.73 -2.79
CA ARG A 33 -12.40 -5.45 -3.03
C ARG A 33 -12.12 -5.41 -4.54
N GLY A 34 -11.48 -4.33 -4.99
CA GLY A 34 -11.03 -4.15 -6.37
C GLY A 34 -9.61 -4.65 -6.63
N TYR A 35 -9.11 -5.55 -5.77
CA TYR A 35 -7.76 -6.09 -5.83
C TYR A 35 -7.77 -7.55 -5.39
N SER A 36 -6.81 -8.32 -5.90
CA SER A 36 -6.60 -9.72 -5.53
C SER A 36 -5.69 -9.83 -4.31
N LEU A 37 -5.82 -10.94 -3.59
CA LEU A 37 -4.88 -11.31 -2.52
C LEU A 37 -3.63 -11.96 -3.11
N GLY A 38 -2.55 -11.93 -2.34
CA GLY A 38 -1.38 -12.75 -2.64
C GLY A 38 -1.71 -14.25 -2.53
N GLN A 39 -0.94 -15.09 -3.20
CA GLN A 39 -1.09 -16.53 -3.07
C GLN A 39 -0.89 -16.96 -1.61
N GLY A 40 -1.86 -17.68 -1.04
CA GLY A 40 -1.81 -18.15 0.35
C GLY A 40 -2.28 -17.15 1.41
N GLN A 41 -2.86 -16.00 1.00
CA GLN A 41 -3.61 -15.09 1.88
C GLN A 41 -5.11 -15.25 1.73
#